data_AF-A0A316C0C1-F1
#
_entry.id   AF-A0A316C0C1-F1
#
_cell.length_a   1.000
_cell.length_b   1.000
_cell.length_c   1.000
_cell.angle_alpha   90.00
_cell.angle_beta   90.00
_cell.angle_gamma   90.00
#
_symmetry.space_group_name_H-M   'P 1'
#
loop_
_entity.id
_entity.type
_entity.pdbx_description
1 polymer ?
#
loop_
_entity_poly.entity_id
_entity_poly.type
_entity_poly.pdbx_seq_one_letter_code
_entity_poly.pdbx_strand_id
1 'polypeptide(L)' 'MRVYLAFGAAVAVIAALSFSHWQAYRAGRAVEQAVFTQQIVKENTDAANTAEKWRDALRRCNDAGGMYDFAAGACDR' A
#
# COMPACT_ATOMS: atom_id res chain seq x y z
N MET A 1 -6.87 -54.43 5.08
CA MET A 1 -6.91 -53.64 3.83
C MET A 1 -7.87 -52.45 3.88
N ARG A 2 -9.17 -52.63 4.18
CA ARG A 2 -10.17 -51.54 4.15
C ARG A 2 -9.90 -50.38 5.12
N VAL A 3 -9.39 -50.66 6.32
CA VAL A 3 -9.09 -49.63 7.33
C VAL A 3 -7.95 -48.70 6.89
N TYR A 4 -6.90 -49.24 6.28
CA TYR A 4 -5.79 -48.42 5.75
C TYR A 4 -6.22 -47.54 4.57
N LEU A 5 -7.12 -48.05 3.71
CA LEU A 5 -7.70 -47.25 2.63
C LEU A 5 -8.58 -46.11 3.16
N ALA A 6 -9.38 -46.36 4.20
CA ALA A 6 -10.19 -45.33 4.84
C ALA A 6 -9.32 -44.26 5.52
N PHE A 7 -8.23 -44.67 6.19
CA PHE A 7 -7.29 -43.74 6.82
C PHE A 7 -6.54 -42.91 5.77
N GLY A 8 -6.09 -43.55 4.68
CA GLY A 8 -5.45 -42.84 3.57
C GLY A 8 -6.38 -41.82 2.92
N ALA A 9 -7.65 -42.16 2.73
CA ALA A 9 -8.65 -41.24 2.20
C ALA A 9 -8.88 -40.04 3.15
N ALA A 10 -8.99 -40.29 4.46
CA ALA A 10 -9.16 -39.23 5.46
C ALA A 10 -7.95 -38.25 5.46
N VAL A 11 -6.73 -38.78 5.42
CA VAL A 11 -5.51 -37.96 5.35
C VAL A 11 -5.47 -37.15 4.06
N ALA A 12 -5.81 -37.75 2.92
CA ALA A 12 -5.84 -37.05 1.64
C ALA A 12 -6.84 -35.88 1.65
N VAL A 13 -8.01 -36.07 2.24
CA VAL A 13 -9.03 -35.01 2.38
C VAL A 13 -8.51 -33.87 3.26
N ILE A 14 -7.92 -34.17 4.42
CA ILE A 14 -7.39 -33.15 5.33
C ILE A 14 -6.24 -32.38 4.65
N ALA A 15 -5.35 -33.08 3.95
CA ALA A 15 -4.24 -32.45 3.22
C ALA A 15 -4.75 -31.53 2.11
N ALA A 16 -5.75 -31.97 1.33
CA ALA A 16 -6.35 -31.17 0.28
C ALA A 16 -7.04 -29.90 0.83
N LEU A 17 -7.79 -30.04 1.92
CA LEU A 17 -8.43 -28.90 2.59
C LEU A 17 -7.40 -27.91 3.12
N SER A 18 -6.38 -28.40 3.83
CA SER A 18 -5.32 -27.56 4.39
C SER A 18 -4.56 -26.80 3.30
N PHE A 19 -4.21 -27.48 2.20
CA PHE A 19 -3.53 -26.87 1.08
C PHE A 19 -4.40 -25.81 0.38
N SER A 20 -5.66 -26.11 0.13
CA SER A 20 -6.59 -25.17 -0.51
C SER A 20 -6.76 -23.88 0.32
N HIS A 21 -6.88 -24.04 1.65
CA HIS A 21 -7.06 -22.91 2.54
C HIS A 21 -5.79 -22.06 2.64
N TRP A 22 -4.61 -22.70 2.71
CA TRP A 22 -3.34 -21.99 2.70
C TRP A 22 -3.10 -21.19 1.42
N GLN A 23 -3.44 -21.75 0.26
CA GLN A 23 -3.33 -21.05 -1.03
C GLN A 23 -4.28 -19.85 -1.09
N ALA A 24 -5.53 -20.02 -0.67
CA ALA A 24 -6.50 -18.92 -0.60
C ALA A 24 -6.02 -17.80 0.33
N TYR A 25 -5.52 -18.17 1.52
CA TYR A 25 -4.97 -17.20 2.47
C TYR A 25 -3.78 -16.44 1.90
N ARG A 26 -2.81 -17.13 1.27
CA ARG A 26 -1.66 -16.46 0.64
C ARG A 26 -2.07 -15.53 -0.50
N ALA A 27 -3.01 -15.95 -1.34
CA ALA A 27 -3.52 -15.11 -2.42
C ALA A 27 -4.19 -13.85 -1.88
N GLY A 28 -5.06 -13.98 -0.86
CA GLY A 28 -5.71 -12.85 -0.20
C GLY A 28 -4.70 -11.87 0.40
N ARG A 29 -3.70 -12.37 1.13
CA ARG A 29 -2.65 -11.53 1.73
C ARG A 29 -1.79 -10.82 0.68
N ALA A 30 -1.49 -11.47 -0.44
CA ALA A 30 -0.75 -10.84 -1.53
C ALA A 30 -1.52 -9.67 -2.16
N VAL A 31 -2.84 -9.82 -2.33
CA VAL A 31 -3.71 -8.75 -2.84
C VAL A 31 -3.78 -7.59 -1.84
N GLU A 32 -4.00 -7.86 -0.55
CA GLU A 32 -4.02 -6.82 0.48
C GLU A 32 -2.68 -6.05 0.54
N GLN A 33 -1.56 -6.76 0.47
CA GLN A 33 -0.24 -6.15 0.43
C GLN A 33 -0.06 -5.26 -0.80
N ALA A 34 -0.47 -5.73 -1.99
CA ALA A 34 -0.38 -4.94 -3.21
C ALA A 34 -1.20 -3.65 -3.13
N VAL A 35 -2.43 -3.71 -2.59
CA VAL A 35 -3.29 -2.53 -2.39
C VAL A 35 -2.64 -1.55 -1.42
N PHE A 36 -2.11 -2.04 -0.29
CA PHE A 36 -1.44 -1.19 0.69
C PHE A 36 -0.18 -0.53 0.12
N THR A 37 0.64 -1.28 -0.63
CA THR A 37 1.81 -0.72 -1.33
C THR A 37 1.40 0.32 -2.36
N GLN A 38 0.34 0.10 -3.13
CA GLN A 38 -0.17 1.08 -4.08
C GLN A 38 -0.62 2.37 -3.38
N GLN A 39 -1.30 2.25 -2.24
CA GLN A 39 -1.72 3.40 -1.45
C GLN A 39 -0.50 4.20 -0.94
N ILE A 40 0.52 3.53 -0.42
CA ILE A 40 1.78 4.18 0.01
C ILE A 40 2.45 4.91 -1.16
N VAL A 41 2.55 4.27 -2.33
CA VAL A 41 3.17 4.88 -3.51
C VAL A 41 2.39 6.12 -3.95
N LYS A 42 1.06 6.05 -3.91
CA LYS A 42 0.20 7.19 -4.22
C LYS A 42 0.41 8.34 -3.24
N GLU A 43 0.35 8.08 -1.94
CA GLU A 43 0.54 9.10 -0.90
C GLU A 43 1.92 9.75 -0.97
N ASN A 44 2.98 8.96 -1.22
CA ASN A 44 4.34 9.48 -1.41
C ASN A 44 4.45 10.36 -2.67
N THR A 45 3.78 9.96 -3.76
CA THR A 45 3.76 10.73 -5.01
C THR A 45 3.02 12.06 -4.82
N ASP A 46 1.87 12.03 -4.13
CA ASP A 46 1.08 13.22 -3.83
C ASP A 46 1.86 14.17 -2.90
N ALA A 47 2.57 13.63 -1.90
CA ALA A 47 3.44 14.40 -1.02
C ALA A 47 4.61 15.06 -1.79
N ALA A 48 5.27 14.32 -2.68
CA ALA A 48 6.35 14.85 -3.51
C ALA A 48 5.88 15.96 -4.44
N ASN A 49 4.77 15.75 -5.17
CA ASN A 49 4.16 16.74 -6.03
C ASN A 49 3.73 17.99 -5.26
N THR A 50 3.23 17.80 -4.04
CA THR A 50 2.86 18.90 -3.16
C THR A 50 4.12 19.68 -2.77
N ALA A 51 5.17 19.02 -2.31
CA ALA A 51 6.44 19.66 -1.95
C ALA A 51 7.05 20.48 -3.11
N GLU A 52 7.02 19.95 -4.33
CA GLU A 52 7.43 20.68 -5.55
C GLU A 52 6.63 21.99 -5.72
N LYS A 53 5.30 21.94 -5.57
CA LYS A 53 4.45 23.14 -5.65
C LYS A 53 4.78 24.18 -4.57
N TRP A 54 5.06 23.74 -3.34
CA TRP A 54 5.46 24.62 -2.25
C TRP A 54 6.81 25.28 -2.54
N ARG A 55 7.78 24.53 -3.07
CA ARG A 55 9.09 25.07 -3.48
C ARG A 55 8.94 26.14 -4.56
N ASP A 56 8.09 25.89 -5.54
CA ASP A 56 7.78 26.84 -6.60
C ASP A 56 7.11 28.10 -6.08
N ALA A 57 6.14 27.96 -5.16
CA ALA A 57 5.44 29.09 -4.57
C ALA A 57 6.37 29.95 -3.69
N LEU A 58 7.20 29.30 -2.86
CA LEU A 58 8.26 29.96 -2.09
C LEU A 58 9.19 30.74 -3.01
N ARG A 59 9.70 30.11 -4.08
CA ARG A 59 10.63 30.76 -5.01
C ARG A 59 10.01 32.01 -5.61
N ARG A 60 8.77 31.91 -6.11
CA ARG A 60 8.04 33.07 -6.65
C ARG A 60 7.83 34.18 -5.62
N CYS A 61 7.59 33.84 -4.36
CA CYS A 61 7.41 34.81 -3.29
C CYS A 61 8.72 35.55 -2.97
N ASN A 62 9.80 34.79 -2.78
CA ASN A 62 11.14 35.33 -2.52
C ASN A 62 11.64 36.18 -3.69
N ASP A 63 11.45 35.72 -4.93
CA ASP A 63 11.81 36.48 -6.14
C ASP A 63 11.06 37.82 -6.24
N ALA A 64 9.88 37.91 -5.60
CA ALA A 64 9.09 39.14 -5.50
C ALA A 64 9.36 39.94 -4.21
N GLY A 65 10.37 39.57 -3.42
CA GLY A 65 10.75 40.24 -2.17
C GLY A 65 9.83 40.00 -0.98
N GLY A 66 8.91 39.03 -1.07
CA GLY A 66 8.00 38.69 0.02
C GLY A 66 8.53 37.58 0.95
N MET A 67 7.80 37.35 2.04
CA MET A 67 8.00 36.23 2.96
C MET A 67 6.86 35.21 2.79
N TYR A 68 7.21 33.96 2.47
CA TYR A 68 6.21 32.93 2.22
C TYR A 68 5.75 32.25 3.52
N ASP A 69 4.44 32.25 3.79
CA ASP A 69 3.83 31.52 4.90
C ASP A 69 3.38 30.12 4.45
N PHE A 70 4.05 29.11 4.99
CA PHE A 70 3.73 27.71 4.74
C PHE A 70 2.41 27.25 5.38
N ALA A 71 1.96 27.91 6.46
CA ALA A 71 0.70 27.57 7.11
C ALA A 71 -0.50 28.09 6.30
N ALA A 72 -0.44 29.34 5.83
CA ALA A 72 -1.49 29.94 5.01
C ALA A 72 -1.40 29.57 3.51
N GLY A 73 -0.24 29.12 3.02
CA GLY A 73 -0.02 28.90 1.59
C GLY A 73 0.01 30.21 0.79
N ALA A 74 0.46 31.29 1.42
CA ALA A 74 0.40 32.64 0.89
C ALA A 74 1.76 33.35 0.96
N CYS A 75 1.92 34.40 0.16
CA CYS A 75 3.09 35.27 0.17
C CYS A 75 2.73 36.60 0.81
N ASP A 76 3.38 36.94 1.92
CA ASP A 76 3.28 38.25 2.54
C ASP A 76 4.29 39.20 1.91
N ARG A 77 3.83 40.38 1.50
CA ARG A 77 4.63 41.45 0.91
C ARG A 77 4.54 42.72 1.73
#